data_AF-S7W767-F1
#
_entry.id   AF-S7W767-F1
#
_cell.length_a   1.000
_cell.length_b   1.000
_cell.length_c   1.000
_cell.angle_alpha   90.00
_cell.angle_beta   90.00
_cell.angle_gamma   90.00
#
_symmetry.space_group_name_H-M   'P 1'
#
loop_
_entity.id
_entity.type
_entity.pdbx_description
1 polymer ?
#
loop_
_entity_poly.entity_id
_entity_poly.type
_entity_poly.pdbx_seq_one_letter_code
_entity_poly.pdbx_strand_id
1 'polypeptide(L)'
;MYKKFLNSNNITNILEYVPLNVENIQYYTKIRKYAIINFILLNDIENIQANISLKEIEDDCMLFLYFVEKMFEKDEFIKIKKMLCFAKHRRYFTKKYFDLRKRFKKSVFKNKECNKKVGDNKYMRIL
;
A
#
# COMPACT_ATOMS: atom_id res chain seq x y z
N MET A 1 -26.56 -10.39 -10.92
CA MET A 1 -26.47 -10.31 -9.44
C MET A 1 -25.15 -9.70 -8.95
N TYR A 2 -23.98 -10.07 -9.49
CA TYR A 2 -22.66 -9.55 -9.05
C TYR A 2 -22.40 -8.05 -9.26
N LYS A 3 -22.96 -7.42 -10.30
CA LYS A 3 -22.83 -5.96 -10.52
C LYS A 3 -23.40 -5.12 -9.36
N LYS A 4 -24.41 -5.61 -8.64
CA LYS A 4 -24.93 -4.91 -7.43
C LYS A 4 -23.98 -5.04 -6.23
N PHE A 5 -23.25 -6.15 -6.13
CA PHE A 5 -22.29 -6.41 -5.04
C PHE A 5 -21.06 -5.50 -5.11
N LEU A 6 -20.63 -5.13 -6.32
CA LEU A 6 -19.52 -4.19 -6.54
C LEU A 6 -19.93 -2.72 -6.38
N ASN A 7 -21.23 -2.42 -6.42
CA ASN A 7 -21.75 -1.05 -6.30
C ASN A 7 -22.11 -0.67 -4.85
N SER A 8 -22.19 -1.63 -3.92
CA SER A 8 -22.26 -1.31 -2.50
C SER A 8 -20.85 -1.04 -1.99
N ASN A 9 -20.55 0.21 -1.64
CA ASN A 9 -19.30 0.67 -1.01
C ASN A 9 -18.97 -0.01 0.34
N ASN A 10 -19.60 -1.13 0.69
CA ASN A 10 -19.40 -1.77 1.97
C ASN A 10 -18.43 -2.95 1.85
N ILE A 11 -17.14 -2.65 2.03
CA ILE A 11 -16.07 -3.65 1.99
C ILE A 11 -16.28 -4.76 3.02
N THR A 12 -16.92 -4.47 4.16
CA THR A 12 -17.23 -5.44 5.21
C THR A 12 -18.11 -6.59 4.68
N ASN A 13 -19.14 -6.28 3.90
CA ASN A 13 -19.97 -7.29 3.24
C ASN A 13 -19.15 -8.21 2.31
N ILE A 14 -18.09 -7.67 1.69
CA ILE A 14 -17.18 -8.43 0.82
C ILE A 14 -16.16 -9.24 1.64
N LEU A 15 -15.86 -8.84 2.88
CA LEU A 15 -14.96 -9.60 3.76
C LEU A 15 -15.69 -10.75 4.46
N GLU A 16 -16.97 -10.54 4.79
CA GLU A 16 -17.81 -11.48 5.53
C GLU A 16 -18.53 -12.50 4.64
N TYR A 17 -18.62 -12.26 3.33
CA TYR A 17 -19.34 -13.18 2.45
C TYR A 17 -18.62 -14.55 2.37
N VAL A 18 -19.39 -15.61 2.60
CA VAL A 18 -18.95 -17.00 2.49
C VAL A 18 -19.58 -17.61 1.24
N PRO A 19 -18.79 -17.96 0.21
CA PRO A 19 -19.33 -18.62 -0.98
C PRO A 19 -19.85 -20.02 -0.63
N LEU A 20 -21.13 -20.27 -0.94
CA LEU A 20 -21.78 -21.56 -0.68
C LEU A 20 -21.40 -22.65 -1.69
N ASN A 21 -20.98 -22.26 -2.91
CA ASN A 21 -20.60 -23.19 -3.97
C ASN A 21 -19.08 -23.23 -4.14
N VAL A 22 -18.51 -24.44 -4.05
CA VAL A 22 -17.06 -24.69 -4.14
C VAL A 22 -16.47 -24.20 -5.47
N GLU A 23 -17.19 -24.38 -6.58
CA GLU A 23 -16.79 -23.93 -7.92
C GLU A 23 -16.63 -22.40 -8.02
N ASN A 24 -17.34 -21.64 -7.17
CA ASN A 24 -17.30 -20.18 -7.16
C ASN A 24 -16.24 -19.60 -6.22
N ILE A 25 -15.55 -20.42 -5.41
CA ILE A 25 -14.56 -19.95 -4.43
C ILE A 25 -13.41 -19.19 -5.11
N GLN A 26 -12.90 -19.71 -6.23
CA GLN A 26 -11.80 -19.06 -6.95
C GLN A 26 -12.22 -17.70 -7.53
N TYR A 27 -13.43 -17.60 -8.08
CA TYR A 27 -13.97 -16.36 -8.61
C TYR A 27 -14.18 -15.34 -7.49
N TYR A 28 -14.78 -15.77 -6.38
CA TYR A 28 -14.98 -14.92 -5.22
C TYR A 28 -13.65 -14.43 -4.64
N THR A 29 -12.64 -15.29 -4.55
CA THR A 29 -11.30 -14.90 -4.09
C THR A 29 -10.71 -13.79 -4.95
N LYS A 30 -10.85 -13.86 -6.28
CA LYS A 30 -10.38 -12.81 -7.20
C LYS A 30 -11.16 -11.50 -7.01
N ILE A 31 -12.48 -11.58 -6.87
CA ILE A 31 -13.34 -10.41 -6.65
C ILE A 31 -13.01 -9.74 -5.32
N ARG A 32 -12.86 -10.52 -4.24
CA ARG A 32 -12.46 -10.02 -2.91
C ARG A 32 -11.13 -9.27 -2.99
N LYS A 33 -10.11 -9.87 -3.61
CA LYS A 33 -8.81 -9.20 -3.80
C LYS A 33 -8.94 -7.89 -4.58
N TYR A 34 -9.70 -7.89 -5.67
CA TYR A 34 -9.91 -6.70 -6.48
C TYR A 34 -10.63 -5.58 -5.68
N ALA A 35 -11.66 -5.94 -4.91
CA ALA A 35 -12.38 -5.01 -4.05
C ALA A 35 -11.47 -4.41 -2.97
N ILE A 36 -10.64 -5.22 -2.32
CA ILE A 36 -9.69 -4.74 -1.30
C ILE A 36 -8.64 -3.81 -1.93
N ILE A 37 -8.10 -4.14 -3.11
CA ILE A 37 -7.17 -3.24 -3.82
C ILE A 37 -7.83 -1.89 -4.10
N ASN A 38 -9.05 -1.89 -4.63
CA ASN A 38 -9.79 -0.66 -4.89
C ASN A 38 -10.05 0.12 -3.60
N PHE A 39 -10.39 -0.57 -2.52
CA PHE A 39 -10.59 0.06 -1.21
C PHE A 39 -9.31 0.73 -0.70
N ILE A 40 -8.16 0.05 -0.81
CA ILE A 40 -6.85 0.60 -0.42
C ILE A 40 -6.49 1.83 -1.25
N LEU A 41 -6.77 1.82 -2.56
CA LEU A 41 -6.43 2.94 -3.44
C LEU A 41 -7.29 4.18 -3.16
N LEU A 42 -8.57 3.99 -2.84
CA LEU A 42 -9.57 5.06 -2.72
C LEU A 42 -9.69 5.65 -1.31
N ASN A 43 -9.21 4.98 -0.27
CA ASN A 43 -9.39 5.40 1.12
C ASN A 43 -8.07 5.75 1.80
N ASP A 44 -8.11 6.59 2.83
CA ASP A 44 -6.94 6.87 3.66
C ASP A 44 -6.55 5.67 4.53
N ILE A 45 -5.36 5.73 5.13
CA ILE A 45 -4.80 4.61 5.91
C ILE A 45 -5.64 4.34 7.15
N GLU A 46 -6.16 5.39 7.77
CA GLU A 46 -7.03 5.32 8.94
C GLU A 46 -8.30 4.50 8.63
N ASN A 47 -8.97 4.78 7.51
CA ASN A 47 -10.15 4.03 7.09
C ASN A 47 -9.81 2.60 6.64
N ILE A 48 -8.63 2.38 6.03
CA ILE A 48 -8.14 1.02 5.72
C ILE A 48 -7.98 0.19 6.99
N GLN A 49 -7.30 0.73 8.01
CA GLN A 49 -7.03 0.03 9.26
C GLN A 49 -8.30 -0.24 10.09
N ALA A 50 -9.32 0.61 9.96
CA ALA A 50 -10.60 0.41 10.63
C ALA A 50 -11.44 -0.72 10.01
N ASN A 51 -11.30 -1.00 8.71
CA ASN A 51 -12.18 -1.92 7.99
C ASN A 51 -11.52 -3.22 7.54
N ILE A 52 -10.18 -3.25 7.42
CA ILE A 52 -9.44 -4.40 6.90
C ILE A 52 -8.36 -4.77 7.91
N SER A 53 -8.33 -6.06 8.29
CA SER A 53 -7.27 -6.60 9.12
C SER A 53 -5.92 -6.49 8.41
N LEU A 54 -4.92 -5.89 9.08
CA LEU A 54 -3.56 -5.81 8.55
C LEU A 54 -2.97 -7.18 8.23
N LYS A 55 -3.35 -8.23 8.98
CA LYS A 55 -2.92 -9.60 8.71
C LYS A 55 -3.39 -10.09 7.33
N GLU A 56 -4.61 -9.74 6.93
CA GLU A 56 -5.14 -10.08 5.60
C GLU A 56 -4.37 -9.39 4.48
N ILE A 57 -3.93 -8.16 4.72
CA ILE A 57 -3.07 -7.41 3.78
C ILE A 57 -1.66 -8.03 3.73
N GLU A 58 -1.09 -8.38 4.88
CA GLU A 58 0.27 -8.92 5.00
C GLU A 58 0.43 -10.29 4.35
N ASP A 59 -0.58 -11.16 4.41
CA ASP A 59 -0.50 -12.52 3.87
C ASP A 59 -0.60 -12.54 2.33
N ASP A 60 -1.15 -11.49 1.70
CA ASP A 60 -1.22 -11.35 0.25
C ASP A 60 -0.20 -10.35 -0.31
N CYS A 61 0.71 -10.86 -1.13
CA CYS A 61 1.78 -10.07 -1.79
C CYS A 61 1.26 -8.82 -2.51
N MET A 62 0.15 -8.91 -3.26
CA MET A 62 -0.35 -7.79 -4.04
C MET A 62 -1.02 -6.75 -3.13
N LEU A 63 -1.85 -7.19 -2.18
CA LEU A 63 -2.49 -6.30 -1.21
C LEU A 63 -1.45 -5.53 -0.42
N PHE A 64 -0.43 -6.22 0.10
CA PHE A 64 0.67 -5.60 0.84
C PHE A 64 1.35 -4.51 0.03
N LEU A 65 1.71 -4.77 -1.23
CA LEU A 65 2.42 -3.79 -2.06
C LEU A 65 1.54 -2.58 -2.43
N TYR A 66 0.24 -2.74 -2.60
CA TYR A 66 -0.68 -1.60 -2.75
C TYR A 66 -0.79 -0.79 -1.46
N PHE A 67 -0.79 -1.45 -0.31
CA PHE A 67 -0.78 -0.76 0.97
C PHE A 67 0.53 0.04 1.18
N VAL A 68 1.70 -0.53 0.83
CA VAL A 68 2.98 0.21 0.85
C VAL A 68 2.94 1.43 -0.08
N GLU A 69 2.33 1.30 -1.26
CA GLU A 69 2.14 2.43 -2.17
C GLU A 69 1.34 3.56 -1.51
N LYS A 70 0.27 3.21 -0.80
CA LYS A 70 -0.56 4.17 -0.06
C LYS A 70 0.21 4.91 1.02
N MET A 71 1.15 4.22 1.69
CA MET A 71 2.01 4.84 2.71
C MET A 71 2.93 5.95 2.16
N PHE A 72 3.21 5.98 0.85
CA PHE A 72 3.94 7.09 0.25
C PHE A 72 3.16 8.41 0.29
N GLU A 73 1.83 8.39 0.40
CA GLU A 73 1.01 9.61 0.48
C GLU A 73 1.15 10.33 1.83
N LYS A 74 1.53 9.62 2.90
CA LYS A 74 1.78 10.20 4.23
C LYS A 74 3.25 10.56 4.46
N ASP A 75 4.12 10.37 3.47
CA ASP A 75 5.57 10.61 3.57
C ASP A 75 6.27 9.90 4.76
N GLU A 76 5.73 8.77 5.24
CA GLU A 76 6.27 8.03 6.39
C GLU A 76 7.46 7.12 6.00
N PHE A 77 8.56 7.73 5.53
CA PHE A 77 9.71 7.02 4.94
C PHE A 77 10.33 5.93 5.83
N ILE A 78 10.33 6.11 7.16
CA ILE A 78 10.82 5.09 8.08
C ILE A 78 9.94 3.83 8.04
N LYS A 79 8.61 4.00 8.02
CA LYS A 79 7.67 2.88 7.92
C LYS A 79 7.75 2.22 6.55
N ILE A 80 7.79 3.01 5.48
CA ILE A 80 7.95 2.51 4.10
C ILE A 80 9.24 1.66 3.97
N LYS A 81 10.35 2.12 4.54
CA LYS A 81 11.62 1.35 4.56
C LYS A 81 11.44 0.00 5.25
N LYS A 82 10.81 -0.03 6.43
CA LYS A 82 10.55 -1.27 7.18
C LYS A 82 9.65 -2.22 6.37
N MET A 83 8.61 -1.70 5.73
CA MET A 83 7.69 -2.48 4.91
C MET A 83 8.35 -3.04 3.64
N LEU A 84 9.19 -2.27 2.95
CA LEU A 84 9.97 -2.78 1.82
C LEU A 84 11.00 -3.85 2.25
N CYS A 85 11.60 -3.70 3.43
CA CYS A 85 12.42 -4.76 4.01
C CYS A 85 11.59 -6.02 4.29
N PHE A 86 10.40 -5.88 4.87
CA PHE A 86 9.48 -7.01 5.09
C PHE A 86 9.13 -7.71 3.77
N ALA A 87 8.73 -6.97 2.73
CA ALA A 87 8.45 -7.51 1.40
C ALA A 87 9.65 -8.27 0.81
N LYS A 88 10.88 -7.78 1.02
CA LYS A 88 12.10 -8.48 0.61
C LYS A 88 12.27 -9.82 1.33
N HIS A 89 12.05 -9.86 2.65
CA HIS A 89 12.18 -11.09 3.45
C HIS A 89 11.12 -12.12 3.04
N ARG A 90 9.89 -11.67 2.76
CA ARG A 90 8.80 -12.51 2.24
C ARG A 90 8.92 -12.84 0.75
N ARG A 91 9.95 -12.35 0.05
CA ARG A 91 10.24 -12.58 -1.38
C ARG A 91 9.14 -12.08 -2.32
N TYR A 92 8.51 -10.94 -2.02
CA TYR A 92 7.50 -10.28 -2.87
C TYR A 92 8.12 -9.56 -4.08
N PHE A 93 8.86 -10.28 -4.91
CA PHE A 93 9.63 -9.73 -6.03
C PHE A 93 8.81 -9.51 -7.30
N THR A 94 7.72 -8.76 -7.18
CA THR A 94 6.89 -8.36 -8.33
C THR A 94 7.45 -7.09 -8.98
N LYS A 95 7.00 -6.79 -10.22
CA LYS A 95 7.28 -5.50 -10.88
C LYS A 95 6.97 -4.30 -9.96
N LYS A 96 5.80 -4.35 -9.30
CA LYS A 96 5.35 -3.31 -8.37
C LYS A 96 6.31 -3.10 -7.21
N TYR A 97 6.86 -4.17 -6.64
CA TYR A 97 7.88 -4.05 -5.58
C TYR A 97 9.13 -3.30 -6.07
N PHE A 98 9.65 -3.62 -7.25
CA PHE A 98 10.82 -2.94 -7.80
C PHE A 98 10.52 -1.47 -8.11
N ASP A 99 9.33 -1.16 -8.61
CA ASP A 99 8.88 0.21 -8.86
C ASP A 99 8.81 1.01 -7.55
N LEU A 100 8.21 0.46 -6.50
CA LEU A 100 8.16 1.07 -5.16
C LEU A 100 9.55 1.28 -4.56
N ARG A 101 10.46 0.30 -4.73
CA ARG A 101 11.84 0.42 -4.26
C ARG A 101 12.59 1.53 -5.00
N LYS A 102 12.37 1.68 -6.31
CA LYS A 102 12.94 2.77 -7.13
C LYS A 102 12.38 4.12 -6.69
N ARG A 103 11.07 4.21 -6.47
CA ARG A 103 10.39 5.41 -5.95
C ARG A 103 10.94 5.82 -4.58
N PHE A 104 11.06 4.87 -3.64
CA PHE A 104 11.65 5.11 -2.32
C PHE A 104 13.05 5.70 -2.40
N LYS A 105 13.94 5.12 -3.22
CA LYS A 105 15.29 5.66 -3.41
C LYS A 105 15.25 7.12 -3.87
N LYS A 106 14.46 7.44 -4.90
CA LYS A 106 14.33 8.80 -5.43
C LYS A 106 13.84 9.79 -4.35
N SER A 107 12.83 9.42 -3.56
CA SER A 107 12.31 10.28 -2.49
C SER A 107 13.35 10.55 -1.40
N VAL A 108 14.13 9.54 -1.01
CA VAL A 108 15.21 9.71 -0.02
C VAL A 108 16.32 10.63 -0.55
N PHE A 109 16.69 10.52 -1.82
CA PHE A 109 17.68 11.42 -2.43
C PHE A 109 17.19 12.87 -2.47
N LYS A 110 15.93 13.10 -2.89
CA LYS A 110 15.33 14.44 -2.90
C LYS A 110 15.34 15.08 -1.51
N ASN A 111 15.00 14.34 -0.46
CA ASN A 111 15.04 14.85 0.91
C ASN A 111 16.46 15.18 1.39
N LYS A 112 17.48 14.39 1.00
CA LYS A 112 18.88 14.71 1.32
C LYS A 112 19.37 15.97 0.62
N GLU A 113 18.98 16.20 -0.63
CA GLU A 113 19.33 17.41 -1.38
C GLU A 113 18.62 18.65 -0.83
N CYS A 114 17.34 18.54 -0.46
CA CYS A 114 16.62 19.61 0.24
C CYS A 114 17.28 19.96 1.58
N ASN A 115 17.68 18.97 2.39
CA ASN A 115 18.33 19.20 3.67
C ASN A 115 19.74 19.82 3.53
N LYS A 116 20.49 19.50 2.45
CA LYS A 116 21.77 20.17 2.16
C LYS A 116 21.59 21.66 1.85
N LYS A 117 20.59 22.02 1.03
CA LYS A 117 20.31 23.43 0.69
C LYS A 117 19.89 24.29 1.88
N VAL A 118 19.34 23.70 2.95
CA VAL A 118 19.00 24.42 4.19
C VAL A 118 20.24 24.61 5.09
N GLY A 119 21.24 23.74 5.00
CA GLY A 119 22.49 23.82 5.77
C GLY A 119 23.54 24.78 5.21
N ASP A 120 23.49 25.08 3.90
CA ASP A 120 24.54 25.86 3.23
C ASP A 120 24.36 27.38 3.34
N ASN A 121 23.32 27.87 4.02
CA ASN A 121 23.00 29.30 4.13
C ASN A 121 23.49 29.98 5.43
N LYS A 122 24.40 29.36 6.20
CA LYS A 122 24.92 29.94 7.46
C LYS A 122 26.34 30.51 7.40
N TYR A 123 27.02 30.46 6.24
CA TYR A 123 28.40 30.97 6.11
C TYR A 123 28.68 31.75 4.82
N MET A 124 27.71 32.54 4.34
CA MET A 124 27.95 33.50 3.26
C MET A 124 27.47 34.88 3.70
N ARG A 125 28.32 35.59 4.46
CA ARG A 125 28.54 37.05 4.47
C ARG A 125 29.17 37.48 5.80
N ILE A 126 30.48 37.35 5.89
CA ILE A 126 31.36 38.41 6.40
C ILE A 126 32.57 38.40 5.46
N LEU A 127 32.49 39.18 4.39
CA LEU A 127 33.64 39.86 3.79
C LEU A 127 33.62 41.28 4.36
#